data_AF-A0A1L3F5C3-F1
#
_entry.id   AF-A0A1L3F5C3-F1
#
_cell.length_a   1.000
_cell.length_b   1.000
_cell.length_c   1.000
_cell.angle_alpha   90.00
_cell.angle_beta   90.00
_cell.angle_gamma   90.00
#
_symmetry.space_group_name_H-M   'P 1'
#
loop_
_entity.id
_entity.type
_entity.pdbx_description
1 polymer ?
#
loop_
_entity_poly.entity_id
_entity_poly.type
_entity_poly.pdbx_seq_one_letter_code
_entity_poly.pdbx_strand_id
1 'polypeptide(L)' 'MTDRTPALTADEFASLALVGKGQDDVPHAHGERLANLGYAIRRLGELELTSSGARRLATGE' A
#
# COMPACT_ATOMS: atom_id res chain seq x y z
N MET A 1 5.68 15.81 -17.56
CA MET A 1 4.69 15.50 -16.50
C MET A 1 5.39 14.53 -15.57
N THR A 2 6.10 15.04 -14.57
CA THR A 2 6.85 14.20 -13.63
C THR A 2 5.82 13.53 -12.76
N ASP A 3 5.51 12.26 -13.06
CA ASP A 3 4.71 11.38 -12.23
C ASP A 3 5.51 11.13 -10.94
N ARG A 4 5.55 12.14 -10.07
CA ARG A 4 5.96 11.95 -8.68
C ARG A 4 4.84 11.14 -8.07
N THR A 5 4.98 9.82 -8.10
CA THR A 5 4.20 8.94 -7.24
C THR A 5 4.21 9.59 -5.86
N PRO A 6 3.06 10.01 -5.31
CA PRO A 6 3.05 10.75 -4.05
C PRO A 6 3.70 9.87 -3.00
N ALA A 7 4.70 10.44 -2.32
CA ALA A 7 5.43 9.73 -1.30
C ALA A 7 4.44 9.35 -0.18
N LEU A 8 4.46 8.07 0.20
CA LEU A 8 3.72 7.60 1.36
C LEU A 8 4.31 8.26 2.61
N THR A 9 3.44 8.65 3.53
CA THR A 9 3.87 8.96 4.89
C THR A 9 4.39 7.69 5.58
N ALA A 10 5.13 7.84 6.68
CA ALA A 10 5.64 6.70 7.44
C ALA A 10 4.53 5.75 7.92
N ASP A 11 3.36 6.28 8.25
CA ASP A 11 2.21 5.49 8.71
C ASP A 11 1.54 4.73 7.56
N GLU A 12 1.37 5.38 6.40
CA GLU A 12 0.87 4.70 5.19
C GLU A 12 1.86 3.63 4.70
N PHE A 13 3.16 3.87 4.83
CA PHE A 13 4.18 2.88 4.51
C PHE A 13 4.16 1.70 5.50
N ALA A 14 4.00 1.97 6.80
CA ALA A 14 3.80 0.92 7.79
C ALA A 14 2.55 0.09 7.47
N SER A 15 1.45 0.77 7.10
CA SER A 15 0.20 0.13 6.66
C SER A 15 0.43 -0.76 5.43
N LEU A 16 1.19 -0.30 4.44
CA LEU A 16 1.58 -1.10 3.27
C LEU A 16 2.35 -2.37 3.70
N ALA A 17 3.22 -2.27 4.70
CA ALA A 17 3.95 -3.42 5.23
C ALA A 17 3.04 -4.41 5.98
N LEU A 18 1.98 -3.92 6.64
CA LEU A 18 0.95 -4.78 7.26
C LEU A 18 0.17 -5.56 6.18
N VAL A 19 -0.23 -4.89 5.09
CA VAL A 19 -0.85 -5.52 3.91
C VAL A 19 0.05 -6.62 3.35
N GLY A 20 1.35 -6.35 3.20
CA GLY A 20 2.32 -7.34 2.72
C GLY A 20 2.50 -8.57 3.60
N LYS A 21 2.10 -8.47 4.87
CA LYS A 21 2.07 -9.60 5.81
C LYS A 21 0.71 -10.30 5.86
N GLY A 22 -0.27 -9.85 5.07
CA GLY A 22 -1.65 -10.35 5.10
C GLY A 22 -2.40 -9.96 6.38
N GLN A 23 -2.06 -8.84 7.01
CA GLN A 23 -2.74 -8.38 8.22
C GLN A 23 -3.84 -7.38 7.87
N ASP A 24 -5.03 -7.59 8.42
CA ASP A 24 -6.21 -6.74 8.19
C ASP A 24 -6.31 -5.55 9.16
N ASP A 25 -5.30 -5.36 10.02
CA ASP A 25 -5.22 -4.26 11.01
C ASP A 25 -4.91 -2.88 10.37
N VAL A 26 -5.14 -2.75 9.06
CA VAL A 26 -4.85 -1.54 8.31
C VAL A 26 -6.04 -0.60 8.40
N PRO A 27 -5.84 0.66 8.86
CA PRO A 27 -6.90 1.66 8.86
C PRO A 27 -7.56 1.79 7.49
N HIS A 28 -8.89 1.85 7.45
CA HIS A 28 -9.65 1.86 6.19
C HIS A 28 -9.16 2.96 5.23
N ALA A 29 -8.93 4.17 5.74
CA ALA A 29 -8.41 5.29 4.97
C ALA A 29 -7.03 5.02 4.33
N HIS A 30 -6.16 4.27 5.01
CA HIS A 30 -4.86 3.89 4.46
C HIS A 30 -5.02 2.81 3.40
N GLY A 31 -5.86 1.80 3.64
CA GLY A 31 -6.16 0.78 2.63
C GLY A 31 -6.73 1.38 1.34
N GLU A 32 -7.68 2.32 1.44
CA GLU A 32 -8.22 3.04 0.29
C GLU A 32 -7.15 3.88 -0.41
N ARG A 33 -6.29 4.56 0.34
CA ARG A 33 -5.22 5.36 -0.24
C ARG A 33 -4.19 4.49 -0.97
N LEU A 34 -3.74 3.39 -0.37
CA LEU A 34 -2.83 2.44 -1.01
C LEU A 34 -3.45 1.81 -2.28
N ALA A 35 -4.76 1.57 -2.28
CA ALA A 35 -5.48 1.12 -3.46
C ALA A 35 -5.57 2.18 -4.56
N ASN A 36 -5.88 3.43 -4.20
CA ASN A 36 -5.91 4.56 -5.13
C ASN A 36 -4.53 4.84 -5.77
N LEU A 37 -3.45 4.57 -5.04
CA LEU A 37 -2.08 4.67 -5.52
C LEU A 37 -1.60 3.44 -6.31
N GLY A 38 -2.44 2.40 -6.40
CA GLY A 38 -2.11 1.16 -7.09
C GLY A 38 -1.04 0.32 -6.38
N TYR A 39 -0.79 0.54 -5.09
CA TYR A 39 0.11 -0.26 -4.27
C TYR A 39 -0.57 -1.48 -3.65
N ALA A 40 -1.87 -1.42 -3.45
CA ALA A 40 -2.68 -2.54 -2.96
C ALA A 40 -3.94 -2.71 -3.80
N ILE A 41 -4.57 -3.87 -3.70
CA ILE A 41 -5.90 -4.17 -4.26
C ILE A 41 -6.73 -4.91 -3.23
N ARG A 42 -8.05 -4.73 -3.26
CA ARG A 42 -8.96 -5.57 -2.49
C ARG A 42 -9.36 -6.79 -3.30
N ARG A 43 -9.11 -7.99 -2.77
CA ARG A 43 -9.52 -9.26 -3.36
C ARG A 43 -10.24 -10.09 -2.30
N LEU A 44 -11.47 -10.52 -2.60
CA LEU A 44 -12.28 -11.34 -1.69
C LEU A 44 -12.50 -10.73 -0.28
N GLY A 45 -12.40 -9.41 -0.16
CA GLY A 45 -12.55 -8.69 1.12
C GLY A 45 -11.22 -8.37 1.81
N GLU A 46 -10.13 -9.04 1.42
CA GLU A 46 -8.79 -8.85 1.97
C GLU A 46 -7.99 -7.85 1.13
N LEU A 47 -7.07 -7.13 1.78
CA LEU A 47 -6.12 -6.26 1.10
C LEU A 47 -4.89 -7.07 0.69
N GLU A 48 -4.55 -7.04 -0.60
CA GLU A 48 -3.35 -7.69 -1.16
C GLU A 48 -2.43 -6.66 -1.80
N LEU A 49 -1.11 -6.92 -1.77
CA LEU A 49 -0.13 -6.08 -2.46
C LEU A 49 -0.18 -6.27 -3.98
N THR A 50 0.02 -5.17 -4.70
CA THR A 50 0.37 -5.23 -6.12
C THR A 50 1.88 -5.38 -6.30
N SER A 51 2.33 -5.66 -7.53
CA SER A 51 3.75 -5.63 -7.89
C SER A 51 4.41 -4.28 -7.58
N SER A 52 3.67 -3.18 -7.73
CA SER A 52 4.15 -1.84 -7.41
C SER A 52 4.29 -1.64 -5.91
N GLY A 53 3.32 -2.10 -5.11
CA GLY A 53 3.39 -2.02 -3.65
C GLY A 53 4.51 -2.90 -3.07
N ALA A 54 4.68 -4.11 -3.61
CA ALA A 54 5.78 -4.99 -3.24
C ALA A 54 7.15 -4.37 -3.56
N ARG A 55 7.29 -3.73 -4.74
CA ARG A 55 8.52 -2.99 -5.08
C ARG A 55 8.75 -1.81 -4.14
N ARG A 56 7.70 -1.03 -3.83
CA ARG A 56 7.78 0.12 -2.92
C ARG A 56 8.24 -0.29 -1.52
N LEU A 57 7.72 -1.42 -1.01
CA LEU A 57 8.18 -2.01 0.25
C LEU A 57 9.63 -2.46 0.21
N ALA A 58 10.05 -3.08 -0.90
CA ALA A 58 11.42 -3.56 -1.06
C ALA A 58 12.43 -2.42 -1.20
N THR A 59 12.06 -1.29 -1.82
CA THR A 59 12.94 -0.13 -1.97
C THR A 59 12.93 0.78 -0.74
N GLY A 60 11.90 0.72 0.11
CA GLY A 60 11.81 1.55 1.32
C GLY A 60 11.61 3.04 1.03
N GLU A 61 11.31 3.39 -0.22
CA GLU A 61 11.19 4.77 -0.68
C GLU A 61 9.77 5.31 -0.55
#